data_AF-A0AAJ6ICQ9-F1
#
_entry.id   AF-A0AAJ6ICQ9-F1
#
_cell.length_a   1.000
_cell.length_b   1.000
_cell.length_c   1.000
_cell.angle_alpha   90.00
_cell.angle_beta   90.00
_cell.angle_gamma   90.00
#
_symmetry.space_group_name_H-M   'P 1'
#
loop_
_entity.id
_entity.type
_entity.pdbx_description
1 polymer ?
#
loop_
_entity_poly.entity_id
_entity_poly.type
_entity_poly.pdbx_seq_one_letter_code
_entity_poly.pdbx_strand_id
1 'polypeptide(L)'
;MKIQSIHLKHILHFADLKVDFSYHDKPVTLILGDQASGKTSILRFSYQALTWFAARYKDLRSAGVVMLDHDIMLNRLQSKIDIQVAVPAELYALKPTAADTAPEPYTWQLYKTLNQQGIGISRVETLELEQLVNLYQQATLQDPLQGLPLIAYYPAERFVNEMNILSKNNPLIFQHAHAYEISAIPYTTFARFFEWFREISDIENAQTAQFLQTILHQPKSMPPDIPLSYKLAQAQAHIQSPSLQALKQALATVLPEIEDLYLQYHPKLQLMVRYHGNSMLYQQLSNSIRNWVALVGDIVRRLCLLNPESLFPCLEGDGVLLIDAIDHQLDQNMAQVILKRLNQAFPRLQIIASGNRSELLEQASEFQCLKLENKQLSPIQLEPLQHQFDVIYQNLANHEAMSGSTEPIAAEPQDLSVAELFTQIQQQLSPEQQQHLIALLSAEDDASSANPLT
;
A
#
# COMPACT_ATOMS: atom_id res chain seq x y z
N MET A 1 -14.87 0.57 -11.01
CA MET A 1 -15.20 -0.78 -10.50
C MET A 1 -14.76 -0.96 -9.05
N LYS A 2 -15.57 -1.63 -8.22
CA LYS A 2 -15.35 -1.87 -6.78
C LYS A 2 -15.83 -3.27 -6.39
N ILE A 3 -15.10 -3.98 -5.52
CA ILE A 3 -15.57 -5.26 -4.95
C ILE A 3 -16.59 -4.97 -3.86
N GLN A 4 -17.80 -5.51 -4.01
CA GLN A 4 -18.83 -5.47 -2.98
C GLN A 4 -18.72 -6.67 -2.04
N SER A 5 -18.55 -7.88 -2.59
CA SER A 5 -18.36 -9.08 -1.79
C SER A 5 -17.48 -10.12 -2.48
N ILE A 6 -16.86 -10.98 -1.68
CA ILE A 6 -16.20 -12.19 -2.15
C ILE A 6 -16.58 -13.38 -1.27
N HIS A 7 -16.84 -14.51 -1.91
CA HIS A 7 -17.17 -15.76 -1.23
C HIS A 7 -16.26 -16.89 -1.71
N LEU A 8 -15.44 -17.40 -0.80
CA LEU A 8 -14.51 -18.50 -0.99
C LEU A 8 -15.11 -19.78 -0.41
N LYS A 9 -15.31 -20.81 -1.24
CA LYS A 9 -15.73 -22.14 -0.79
C LYS A 9 -14.67 -23.17 -1.09
N HIS A 10 -14.28 -23.91 -0.05
CA HIS A 10 -13.38 -25.07 -0.13
C HIS A 10 -12.02 -24.70 -0.73
N ILE A 11 -11.49 -23.56 -0.32
CA ILE A 11 -10.24 -22.99 -0.82
C ILE A 11 -9.20 -23.03 0.30
N LEU A 12 -8.08 -23.70 0.06
CA LEU A 12 -7.00 -23.90 1.02
C LEU A 12 -7.55 -24.40 2.37
N HIS A 13 -7.51 -23.57 3.42
CA HIS A 13 -8.05 -23.92 4.73
C HIS A 13 -9.46 -23.39 5.01
N PHE A 14 -10.05 -22.62 4.08
CA PHE A 14 -11.40 -22.06 4.18
C PHE A 14 -12.43 -23.04 3.63
N ALA A 15 -13.27 -23.58 4.51
CA ALA A 15 -14.42 -24.38 4.09
C ALA A 15 -15.48 -23.48 3.42
N ASP A 16 -15.80 -22.37 4.06
CA ASP A 16 -16.74 -21.35 3.59
C ASP A 16 -16.35 -20.02 4.27
N LEU A 17 -15.94 -19.02 3.47
CA LEU A 17 -15.60 -17.68 3.94
C LEU A 17 -16.26 -16.66 3.02
N LYS A 18 -17.16 -15.85 3.57
CA LYS A 18 -17.72 -14.69 2.87
C LYS A 18 -17.20 -13.39 3.49
N VAL A 19 -16.87 -12.43 2.64
CA VAL A 19 -16.42 -11.09 3.01
C VAL A 19 -17.28 -10.08 2.28
N ASP A 20 -17.85 -9.13 3.01
CA ASP A 20 -18.58 -7.99 2.45
C ASP A 20 -17.76 -6.71 2.72
N PHE A 21 -17.57 -5.90 1.68
CA PHE A 21 -16.75 -4.68 1.74
C PHE A 21 -17.64 -3.44 1.74
N SER A 22 -17.53 -2.62 2.78
CA SER A 22 -18.34 -1.40 2.99
C SER A 22 -17.69 -0.17 2.34
N TYR A 23 -17.29 -0.30 1.07
CA TYR A 23 -16.48 0.73 0.38
C TYR A 23 -17.22 2.06 0.14
N HIS A 24 -18.55 2.07 0.21
CA HIS A 24 -19.36 3.30 0.08
C HIS A 24 -19.13 4.27 1.24
N ASP A 25 -19.02 3.73 2.46
CA ASP A 25 -18.79 4.52 3.68
C ASP A 25 -17.29 4.62 4.00
N LYS A 26 -16.55 3.54 3.75
CA LYS A 26 -15.15 3.37 4.15
C LYS A 26 -14.33 2.83 2.98
N PRO A 27 -13.64 3.69 2.20
CA PRO A 27 -12.93 3.27 0.98
C PRO A 27 -11.75 2.32 1.24
N VAL A 28 -11.27 2.29 2.48
CA VAL A 28 -10.20 1.40 2.94
C VAL A 28 -10.78 0.28 3.81
N THR A 29 -10.44 -0.96 3.48
CA THR A 29 -10.67 -2.14 4.31
C THR A 29 -9.32 -2.67 4.80
N LEU A 30 -9.17 -2.83 6.12
CA LEU A 30 -8.00 -3.44 6.74
C LEU A 30 -8.37 -4.79 7.33
N ILE A 31 -7.69 -5.85 6.89
CA ILE A 31 -7.83 -7.21 7.43
C ILE A 31 -6.64 -7.53 8.33
N LEU A 32 -6.86 -7.63 9.63
CA LEU A 32 -5.87 -8.03 10.62
C LEU A 32 -6.03 -9.48 11.04
N GLY A 33 -4.94 -10.09 11.49
CA GLY A 33 -4.95 -11.41 12.08
C GLY A 33 -3.54 -11.96 12.21
N ASP A 34 -3.40 -13.07 12.93
CA ASP A 34 -2.09 -13.67 13.19
C ASP A 34 -1.44 -14.23 11.92
N GLN A 35 -0.15 -14.53 12.01
CA GLN A 35 0.55 -15.23 10.93
C GLN A 35 -0.16 -16.56 10.62
N ALA A 36 -0.15 -16.96 9.34
CA ALA A 36 -0.84 -18.15 8.83
C ALA A 36 -2.39 -18.18 8.97
N SER A 37 -3.05 -17.07 9.35
CA SER A 37 -4.52 -17.02 9.45
C SER A 37 -5.27 -17.05 8.11
N GLY A 38 -4.58 -16.84 6.98
CA GLY A 38 -5.16 -16.88 5.63
C GLY A 38 -5.42 -15.52 4.97
N LYS A 39 -4.94 -14.42 5.56
CA LYS A 39 -5.07 -13.05 5.01
C LYS A 39 -4.64 -12.94 3.54
N THR A 40 -3.43 -13.43 3.24
CA THR A 40 -2.88 -13.46 1.87
C THR A 40 -3.81 -14.18 0.91
N SER A 41 -4.44 -15.27 1.33
CA SER A 41 -5.37 -16.03 0.49
C SER A 41 -6.59 -15.19 0.10
N ILE A 42 -7.16 -14.41 1.03
CA ILE A 42 -8.31 -13.54 0.74
C ILE A 42 -7.97 -12.54 -0.37
N LEU A 43 -6.85 -11.81 -0.23
CA LEU A 43 -6.41 -10.82 -1.23
C LEU A 43 -6.03 -11.50 -2.56
N ARG A 44 -5.28 -12.60 -2.50
CA ARG A 44 -4.85 -13.37 -3.66
C ARG A 44 -6.02 -13.86 -4.51
N PHE A 45 -7.03 -14.46 -3.88
CA PHE A 45 -8.18 -14.99 -4.61
C PHE A 45 -9.14 -13.88 -5.07
N SER A 46 -9.19 -12.74 -4.36
CA SER A 46 -9.86 -11.53 -4.86
C SER A 46 -9.20 -11.00 -6.12
N TYR A 47 -7.87 -10.85 -6.11
CA TYR A 47 -7.10 -10.44 -7.27
C TYR A 47 -7.31 -11.41 -8.43
N GLN A 48 -7.18 -12.70 -8.17
CA GLN A 48 -7.36 -13.75 -9.15
C GLN A 48 -8.72 -13.66 -9.84
N ALA A 49 -9.81 -13.45 -9.09
CA ALA A 49 -11.14 -13.24 -9.66
C ALA A 49 -11.21 -12.00 -10.56
N LEU A 50 -10.60 -10.88 -10.14
CA LEU A 50 -10.54 -9.64 -10.91
C LEU A 50 -9.67 -9.73 -12.19
N THR A 51 -8.63 -10.58 -12.24
CA THR A 51 -7.79 -10.72 -13.44
C THR A 51 -8.57 -11.17 -14.68
N TRP A 52 -9.73 -11.80 -14.50
CA TRP A 52 -10.61 -12.20 -15.61
C TRP A 52 -11.20 -10.99 -16.34
N PHE A 53 -11.51 -9.89 -15.63
CA PHE A 53 -11.92 -8.64 -16.29
C PHE A 53 -10.83 -8.13 -17.23
N ALA A 54 -9.60 -7.98 -16.72
CA ALA A 54 -8.47 -7.50 -17.51
C ALA A 54 -8.19 -8.38 -18.75
N ALA A 55 -8.22 -9.70 -18.59
CA ALA A 55 -8.01 -10.63 -19.69
C ALA A 55 -9.11 -10.51 -20.76
N ARG A 56 -10.39 -10.51 -20.33
CA ARG A 56 -11.54 -10.44 -21.23
C ARG A 56 -11.69 -9.08 -21.91
N TYR A 57 -11.28 -8.00 -21.24
CA TYR A 57 -11.25 -6.67 -21.83
C TYR A 57 -10.29 -6.59 -23.03
N LYS A 58 -9.13 -7.25 -22.95
CA LYS A 58 -8.17 -7.36 -24.06
C LYS A 58 -8.70 -8.27 -25.17
N ASP A 59 -9.21 -9.44 -24.80
CA ASP A 59 -9.78 -10.42 -25.72
C ASP A 59 -10.82 -11.26 -24.97
N LEU A 60 -12.06 -11.25 -25.48
CA LEU A 60 -13.20 -11.97 -24.89
C LEU A 60 -12.96 -13.47 -24.73
N ARG A 61 -11.96 -14.07 -25.40
CA ARG A 61 -11.59 -15.50 -25.23
C ARG A 61 -10.44 -15.74 -24.26
N SER A 62 -9.69 -14.70 -23.89
CA SER A 62 -8.55 -14.81 -22.99
C SER A 62 -8.98 -15.11 -21.55
N ALA A 63 -8.31 -16.07 -20.92
CA ALA A 63 -8.54 -16.44 -19.52
C ALA A 63 -7.72 -15.56 -18.58
N GLY A 64 -8.30 -15.22 -17.42
CA GLY A 64 -7.56 -14.67 -16.30
C GLY A 64 -6.71 -15.74 -15.59
N VAL A 65 -6.21 -15.41 -14.41
CA VAL A 65 -5.45 -16.38 -13.61
C VAL A 65 -6.40 -17.48 -13.11
N VAL A 66 -6.07 -18.74 -13.40
CA VAL A 66 -6.87 -19.92 -13.06
C VAL A 66 -6.42 -20.51 -11.72
N MET A 67 -7.34 -21.09 -10.97
CA MET A 67 -7.02 -21.73 -9.69
C MET A 67 -6.19 -22.98 -9.95
N LEU A 68 -5.24 -23.24 -9.06
CA LEU A 68 -4.37 -24.40 -9.12
C LEU A 68 -5.02 -25.58 -8.38
N ASP A 69 -4.63 -26.80 -8.73
CA ASP A 69 -5.21 -28.01 -8.12
C ASP A 69 -4.95 -28.04 -6.60
N HIS A 70 -3.79 -27.51 -6.17
CA HIS A 70 -3.43 -27.39 -4.75
C HIS A 70 -4.20 -26.30 -3.99
N ASP A 71 -4.99 -25.47 -4.67
CA ASP A 71 -5.81 -24.44 -4.03
C ASP A 71 -7.10 -25.04 -3.48
N ILE A 72 -7.46 -26.26 -3.91
CA ILE A 72 -8.61 -26.98 -3.40
C ILE A 72 -8.30 -27.45 -1.98
N MET A 73 -9.23 -27.20 -1.07
CA MET A 73 -9.13 -27.66 0.31
C MET A 73 -8.93 -29.18 0.37
N LEU A 74 -8.04 -29.63 1.26
CA LEU A 74 -7.77 -31.06 1.46
C LEU A 74 -9.08 -31.84 1.68
N ASN A 75 -9.21 -32.98 1.01
CA ASN A 75 -10.40 -33.84 1.01
C ASN A 75 -11.66 -33.24 0.34
N ARG A 76 -11.51 -32.18 -0.47
CA ARG A 76 -12.56 -31.68 -1.36
C ARG A 76 -12.21 -31.95 -2.81
N LEU A 77 -13.25 -32.13 -3.63
CA LEU A 77 -13.12 -32.33 -5.08
C LEU A 77 -13.28 -31.03 -5.86
N GLN A 78 -13.75 -29.97 -5.22
CA GLN A 78 -14.07 -28.71 -5.86
C GLN A 78 -13.79 -27.54 -4.93
N SER A 79 -13.35 -26.43 -5.53
CA SER A 79 -13.31 -25.11 -4.92
C SER A 79 -14.05 -24.08 -5.78
N LYS A 80 -14.57 -23.02 -5.14
CA LYS A 80 -15.30 -21.94 -5.78
C LYS A 80 -14.87 -20.57 -5.25
N ILE A 81 -14.64 -19.63 -6.16
CA ILE A 81 -14.58 -18.19 -5.88
C ILE A 81 -15.80 -17.55 -6.51
N ASP A 82 -16.53 -16.78 -5.73
CA ASP A 82 -17.68 -15.99 -6.18
C ASP A 82 -17.40 -14.54 -5.83
N ILE A 83 -17.39 -13.67 -6.83
CA ILE A 83 -17.06 -12.25 -6.66
C ILE A 83 -18.21 -11.40 -7.21
N GLN A 84 -18.52 -10.37 -6.45
CA GLN A 84 -19.55 -9.39 -6.79
C GLN A 84 -18.90 -8.02 -6.84
N VAL A 85 -19.04 -7.32 -7.96
CA VAL A 85 -18.49 -5.99 -8.17
C VAL A 85 -19.56 -4.99 -8.55
N ALA A 86 -19.42 -3.77 -8.07
CA ALA A 86 -20.22 -2.64 -8.52
C ALA A 86 -19.38 -1.75 -9.45
N VAL A 87 -20.06 -1.02 -10.34
CA VAL A 87 -19.44 0.03 -11.14
C VAL A 87 -20.06 1.39 -10.82
N PRO A 88 -19.31 2.48 -11.06
CA PRO A 88 -19.81 3.83 -10.82
C PRO A 88 -21.12 4.12 -11.56
N ALA A 89 -21.98 4.95 -10.97
CA ALA A 89 -23.29 5.28 -11.54
C ALA A 89 -23.15 5.99 -12.91
N GLU A 90 -22.06 6.73 -13.12
CA GLU A 90 -21.79 7.47 -14.36
C GLU A 90 -21.71 6.54 -15.58
N LEU A 91 -21.19 5.32 -15.40
CA LEU A 91 -21.11 4.31 -16.47
C LEU A 91 -22.49 3.82 -16.92
N TYR A 92 -23.52 3.90 -16.07
CA TYR A 92 -24.88 3.48 -16.41
C TYR A 92 -25.68 4.55 -17.16
N ALA A 93 -25.28 5.83 -17.08
CA ALA A 93 -25.93 6.92 -17.81
C ALA A 93 -25.86 6.73 -19.34
N LEU A 94 -24.97 5.87 -19.81
CA LEU A 94 -24.76 5.52 -21.21
C LEU A 94 -25.67 4.39 -21.72
N LYS A 95 -26.48 3.77 -20.83
CA LYS A 95 -27.49 2.78 -21.25
C LYS A 95 -28.73 3.51 -21.82
N PRO A 96 -29.09 3.30 -23.10
CA PRO A 96 -30.22 4.00 -23.74
C PRO A 96 -31.61 3.55 -23.26
N THR A 97 -31.71 2.57 -22.35
CA THR A 97 -32.98 2.11 -21.80
C THR A 97 -33.20 2.67 -20.40
N ALA A 98 -34.11 3.62 -20.31
CA ALA A 98 -34.77 4.04 -19.09
C ALA A 98 -35.31 2.83 -18.32
N ALA A 99 -34.75 2.56 -17.15
CA ALA A 99 -35.44 1.92 -16.03
C ALA A 99 -34.78 2.40 -14.74
N ASP A 100 -35.57 3.00 -13.86
CA ASP A 100 -35.25 3.45 -12.48
C ASP A 100 -34.84 2.31 -11.53
N THR A 101 -34.20 1.26 -12.04
CA THR A 101 -33.59 0.20 -11.22
C THR A 101 -32.19 0.61 -10.86
N ALA A 102 -31.91 0.66 -9.55
CA ALA A 102 -30.57 0.84 -9.02
C ALA A 102 -29.58 -0.10 -9.75
N PRO A 103 -28.36 0.37 -10.03
CA PRO A 103 -27.39 -0.44 -10.75
C PRO A 103 -27.14 -1.76 -10.01
N GLU A 104 -27.57 -2.86 -10.62
CA GLU A 104 -27.30 -4.19 -10.08
C GLU A 104 -25.80 -4.50 -10.18
N PRO A 105 -25.23 -5.10 -9.13
CA PRO A 105 -23.83 -5.51 -9.12
C PRO A 105 -23.61 -6.69 -10.06
N TYR A 106 -22.46 -6.67 -10.75
CA TYR A 106 -22.04 -7.74 -11.66
C TYR A 106 -21.34 -8.85 -10.88
N THR A 107 -21.66 -10.10 -11.20
CA THR A 107 -21.20 -11.29 -10.48
C THR A 107 -20.57 -12.28 -11.44
N TRP A 108 -19.45 -12.89 -11.05
CA TRP A 108 -18.94 -14.06 -11.78
C TRP A 108 -18.30 -15.06 -10.84
N GLN A 109 -18.26 -16.31 -11.31
CA GLN A 109 -17.87 -17.44 -10.49
C GLN A 109 -16.75 -18.23 -11.16
N LEU A 110 -15.70 -18.51 -10.39
CA LEU A 110 -14.57 -19.35 -10.78
C LEU A 110 -14.66 -20.68 -10.04
N TYR A 111 -14.53 -21.77 -10.78
CA TYR A 111 -14.56 -23.13 -10.26
C TYR A 111 -13.27 -23.87 -10.63
N LYS A 112 -12.80 -24.68 -9.68
CA LYS A 112 -11.77 -25.69 -9.94
C LYS A 112 -12.27 -27.02 -9.42
N THR A 113 -12.34 -28.03 -10.28
CA THR A 113 -12.91 -29.34 -9.95
C THR A 113 -11.95 -30.44 -10.36
N LEU A 114 -11.60 -31.35 -9.45
CA LEU A 114 -10.81 -32.54 -9.74
C LEU A 114 -11.69 -33.58 -10.42
N ASN A 115 -11.19 -34.14 -11.52
CA ASN A 115 -11.81 -35.30 -12.15
C ASN A 115 -11.47 -36.59 -11.37
N GLN A 116 -12.01 -37.74 -11.82
CA GLN A 116 -11.75 -39.05 -11.21
C GLN A 116 -10.27 -39.47 -11.23
N GLN A 117 -9.45 -38.86 -12.09
CA GLN A 117 -8.01 -39.10 -12.21
C GLN A 117 -7.18 -38.12 -11.37
N GLY A 118 -7.82 -37.22 -10.61
CA GLY A 118 -7.14 -36.21 -9.79
C GLY A 118 -6.62 -34.99 -10.56
N ILE A 119 -7.01 -34.80 -11.83
CA ILE A 119 -6.63 -33.66 -12.66
C ILE A 119 -7.68 -32.56 -12.54
N GLY A 120 -7.27 -31.34 -12.19
CA GLY A 120 -8.15 -30.21 -12.00
C GLY A 120 -8.59 -29.50 -13.28
N ILE A 121 -9.90 -29.44 -13.51
CA ILE A 121 -10.54 -28.71 -14.59
C ILE A 121 -11.02 -27.35 -14.06
N SER A 122 -10.64 -26.27 -14.74
CA SER A 122 -11.09 -24.91 -14.41
C SER A 122 -12.31 -24.55 -15.25
N ARG A 123 -13.36 -24.02 -14.61
CA ARG A 123 -14.58 -23.53 -15.26
C ARG A 123 -14.92 -22.15 -14.74
N VAL A 124 -15.43 -21.27 -15.60
CA VAL A 124 -15.85 -19.92 -15.23
C VAL A 124 -17.22 -19.62 -15.80
N GLU A 125 -18.04 -18.93 -15.01
CA GLU A 125 -19.30 -18.35 -15.44
C GLU A 125 -19.09 -16.88 -15.79
N THR A 126 -19.07 -16.54 -17.09
CA THR A 126 -18.62 -15.22 -17.59
C THR A 126 -19.73 -14.30 -18.07
N LEU A 127 -21.01 -14.69 -18.00
CA LEU A 127 -22.10 -13.94 -18.64
C LEU A 127 -22.15 -12.46 -18.21
N GLU A 128 -22.23 -12.20 -16.91
CA GLU A 128 -22.26 -10.83 -16.37
C GLU A 128 -20.91 -10.13 -16.50
N LEU A 129 -19.80 -10.88 -16.43
CA LEU A 129 -18.46 -10.33 -16.69
C LEU A 129 -18.33 -9.80 -18.13
N GLU A 130 -18.85 -10.53 -19.11
CA GLU A 130 -18.84 -10.10 -20.52
C GLU A 130 -19.73 -8.88 -20.73
N GLN A 131 -20.88 -8.80 -20.05
CA GLN A 131 -21.72 -7.59 -20.05
C GLN A 131 -20.98 -6.39 -19.47
N LEU A 132 -20.25 -6.59 -18.36
CA LEU A 132 -19.43 -5.55 -17.74
C LEU A 132 -18.28 -5.09 -18.65
N VAL A 133 -17.59 -6.02 -19.32
CA VAL A 133 -16.55 -5.68 -20.30
C VAL A 133 -17.12 -4.86 -21.46
N ASN A 134 -18.26 -5.28 -22.00
CA ASN A 134 -18.93 -4.54 -23.08
C ASN A 134 -19.36 -3.13 -22.63
N LEU A 135 -19.81 -2.98 -21.38
CA LEU A 135 -20.15 -1.67 -20.80
C LEU A 135 -18.94 -0.73 -20.81
N TYR A 136 -17.78 -1.19 -20.31
CA TYR A 136 -16.56 -0.39 -20.33
C TYR A 136 -16.08 -0.06 -21.75
N GLN A 137 -16.14 -1.03 -22.68
CA GLN A 137 -15.78 -0.78 -24.07
C GLN A 137 -16.68 0.27 -24.73
N GLN A 138 -18.00 0.21 -24.48
CA GLN A 138 -18.94 1.21 -24.99
C GLN A 138 -18.70 2.58 -24.37
N ALA A 139 -18.40 2.64 -23.06
CA ALA A 139 -18.15 3.89 -22.37
C ALA A 139 -16.90 4.60 -22.90
N THR A 140 -15.79 3.87 -23.08
CA THR A 140 -14.55 4.42 -23.67
C THR A 140 -14.72 4.86 -25.13
N LEU A 141 -15.62 4.24 -25.89
CA LEU A 141 -15.94 4.69 -27.26
C LEU A 141 -16.75 5.99 -27.30
N GLN A 142 -17.57 6.25 -26.27
CA GLN A 142 -18.45 7.43 -26.21
C GLN A 142 -17.77 8.64 -25.55
N ASP A 143 -16.94 8.40 -24.54
CA ASP A 143 -16.20 9.43 -23.82
C ASP A 143 -14.69 9.08 -23.78
N PRO A 144 -13.84 9.81 -24.53
CA PRO A 144 -12.39 9.63 -24.47
C PRO A 144 -11.77 9.88 -23.08
N LEU A 145 -12.44 10.63 -22.20
CA LEU A 145 -11.99 10.85 -20.81
C LEU A 145 -12.34 9.67 -19.90
N GLN A 146 -13.17 8.72 -20.35
CA GLN A 146 -13.52 7.55 -19.57
C GLN A 146 -12.32 6.62 -19.41
N GLY A 147 -11.75 6.63 -18.20
CA GLY A 147 -10.70 5.71 -17.81
C GLY A 147 -11.17 4.29 -17.52
N LEU A 148 -10.20 3.39 -17.37
CA LEU A 148 -10.41 1.99 -17.02
C LEU A 148 -10.09 1.73 -15.54
N PRO A 149 -10.74 0.74 -14.91
CA PRO A 149 -10.59 0.53 -13.47
C PRO A 149 -9.24 -0.10 -13.14
N LEU A 150 -8.50 0.47 -12.20
CA LEU A 150 -7.27 -0.14 -11.71
C LEU A 150 -7.56 -1.48 -11.03
N ILE A 151 -6.76 -2.49 -11.36
CA ILE A 151 -6.74 -3.79 -10.69
C ILE A 151 -5.27 -4.08 -10.38
N ALA A 152 -4.88 -3.88 -9.12
CA ALA A 152 -3.51 -4.10 -8.70
C ALA A 152 -3.45 -4.95 -7.43
N TYR A 153 -2.51 -5.89 -7.41
CA TYR A 153 -2.18 -6.69 -6.25
C TYR A 153 -0.68 -6.64 -5.98
N TYR A 154 -0.34 -6.25 -4.76
CA TYR A 154 1.02 -6.23 -4.24
C TYR A 154 1.14 -7.30 -3.13
N PRO A 155 1.78 -8.44 -3.40
CA PRO A 155 2.03 -9.46 -2.38
C PRO A 155 2.98 -8.95 -1.27
N ALA A 156 3.07 -9.73 -0.19
CA ALA A 156 4.00 -9.46 0.91
C ALA A 156 5.47 -9.43 0.42
N GLU A 157 5.84 -10.38 -0.45
CA GLU A 157 7.14 -10.44 -1.10
C GLU A 157 7.20 -9.43 -2.25
N ARG A 158 7.68 -8.22 -1.95
CA ARG A 158 7.87 -7.13 -2.92
C ARG A 158 9.26 -6.55 -2.77
N PHE A 159 9.96 -6.41 -3.89
CA PHE A 159 11.33 -5.90 -3.88
C PHE A 159 11.72 -5.19 -5.18
N VAL A 160 12.56 -4.16 -5.04
CA VAL A 160 13.28 -3.57 -6.16
C VAL A 160 14.51 -4.43 -6.48
N ASN A 161 14.37 -5.33 -7.45
CA ASN A 161 15.48 -6.15 -7.95
C ASN A 161 16.39 -5.35 -8.89
N GLU A 162 15.77 -4.73 -9.90
CA GLU A 162 16.45 -4.05 -10.99
C GLU A 162 15.72 -2.74 -11.28
N MET A 163 16.48 -1.65 -11.43
CA MET A 163 15.97 -0.38 -11.92
C MET A 163 16.29 -0.27 -13.40
N ASN A 164 15.38 -0.77 -14.24
CA ASN A 164 15.56 -0.72 -15.67
C ASN A 164 15.34 0.69 -16.23
N ILE A 165 16.36 1.55 -16.10
CA ILE A 165 16.39 2.91 -16.66
C ILE A 165 17.16 2.98 -17.99
N LEU A 166 17.67 1.83 -18.47
CA LEU A 166 18.50 1.74 -19.67
C LEU A 166 17.70 1.33 -20.92
N SER A 167 16.64 0.53 -20.74
CA SER A 167 15.67 0.28 -21.81
C SER A 167 15.01 1.58 -22.24
N LYS A 168 14.89 1.77 -23.56
CA LYS A 168 14.30 2.96 -24.17
C LYS A 168 13.56 2.64 -25.46
N ASN A 169 12.71 3.56 -25.90
CA ASN A 169 11.92 3.52 -27.12
C ASN A 169 11.00 2.29 -27.21
N ASN A 170 10.40 1.90 -26.09
CA ASN A 170 9.41 0.83 -26.07
C ASN A 170 7.99 1.40 -26.13
N PRO A 171 7.35 1.52 -27.32
CA PRO A 171 6.04 2.14 -27.44
C PRO A 171 4.94 1.36 -26.71
N LEU A 172 5.17 0.07 -26.43
CA LEU A 172 4.18 -0.77 -25.75
C LEU A 172 3.96 -0.32 -24.30
N ILE A 173 4.95 0.31 -23.66
CA ILE A 173 4.87 0.69 -22.24
C ILE A 173 3.73 1.66 -21.91
N PHE A 174 3.24 2.38 -22.91
CA PHE A 174 2.14 3.34 -22.79
C PHE A 174 0.76 2.73 -23.07
N GLN A 175 0.68 1.44 -23.46
CA GLN A 175 -0.61 0.79 -23.71
C GLN A 175 -1.31 0.41 -22.41
N HIS A 176 -2.63 0.58 -22.38
CA HIS A 176 -3.48 0.17 -21.24
C HIS A 176 -3.24 -1.27 -20.78
N ALA A 177 -2.95 -2.19 -21.72
CA ALA A 177 -2.69 -3.59 -21.40
C ALA A 177 -1.52 -3.79 -20.42
N HIS A 178 -0.53 -2.90 -20.42
CA HIS A 178 0.60 -2.94 -19.49
C HIS A 178 0.26 -2.46 -18.07
N ALA A 179 -0.90 -1.82 -17.87
CA ALA A 179 -1.42 -1.55 -16.53
C ALA A 179 -2.00 -2.80 -15.87
N TYR A 180 -2.49 -3.75 -16.68
CA TYR A 180 -3.09 -5.02 -16.25
C TYR A 180 -2.17 -6.23 -16.39
N GLU A 181 -0.89 -6.02 -16.67
CA GLU A 181 0.07 -7.11 -16.70
C GLU A 181 0.01 -7.85 -15.36
N ILE A 182 -0.24 -9.16 -15.44
CA ILE A 182 -0.54 -9.98 -14.27
C ILE A 182 0.71 -10.01 -13.39
N SER A 183 0.64 -9.36 -12.23
CA SER A 183 1.64 -9.52 -11.18
C SER A 183 1.79 -11.00 -10.85
N ALA A 184 3.03 -11.48 -10.77
CA ALA A 184 3.26 -12.82 -10.27
C ALA A 184 2.66 -12.91 -8.85
N ILE A 185 1.83 -13.92 -8.64
CA ILE A 185 1.12 -14.10 -7.37
C ILE A 185 2.08 -14.25 -6.16
N PRO A 186 3.21 -14.97 -6.24
CA PRO A 186 4.07 -15.16 -5.07
C PRO A 186 4.92 -13.93 -4.73
N TYR A 187 5.30 -13.11 -5.71
CA TYR A 187 6.14 -11.93 -5.48
C TYR A 187 5.94 -10.90 -6.61
N THR A 188 6.29 -9.64 -6.36
CA THR A 188 6.30 -8.61 -7.42
C THR A 188 7.58 -7.78 -7.42
N THR A 189 7.92 -7.27 -8.60
CA THR A 189 9.02 -6.31 -8.81
C THR A 189 8.50 -5.06 -9.52
N PHE A 190 9.36 -4.05 -9.63
CA PHE A 190 8.96 -2.72 -10.12
C PHE A 190 9.70 -2.29 -11.38
N ALA A 191 10.24 -3.24 -12.15
CA ALA A 191 11.02 -2.94 -13.36
C ALA A 191 10.25 -2.06 -14.36
N ARG A 192 8.95 -2.31 -14.53
CA ARG A 192 8.06 -1.56 -15.45
C ARG A 192 7.79 -0.14 -14.98
N PHE A 193 7.79 0.11 -13.67
CA PHE A 193 7.75 1.46 -13.14
C PHE A 193 8.99 2.25 -13.56
N PHE A 194 10.19 1.69 -13.41
CA PHE A 194 11.43 2.39 -13.78
C PHE A 194 11.57 2.62 -15.28
N GLU A 195 11.16 1.65 -16.11
CA GLU A 195 11.12 1.79 -17.56
C GLU A 195 10.13 2.90 -17.98
N TRP A 196 8.96 2.94 -17.36
CA TRP A 196 7.96 3.98 -17.64
C TRP A 196 8.42 5.36 -17.16
N PHE A 197 8.98 5.44 -15.94
CA PHE A 197 9.52 6.67 -15.38
C PHE A 197 10.63 7.25 -16.26
N ARG A 198 11.45 6.37 -16.84
CA ARG A 198 12.49 6.75 -17.81
C ARG A 198 11.90 7.46 -19.03
N GLU A 199 10.89 6.84 -19.65
CA GLU A 199 10.26 7.36 -20.86
C GLU A 199 9.51 8.68 -20.63
N ILE A 200 8.68 8.76 -19.58
CA ILE A 200 7.94 10.01 -19.28
C ILE A 200 8.88 11.17 -18.96
N SER A 201 10.01 10.90 -18.30
CA SER A 201 11.03 11.92 -17.99
C SER A 201 11.72 12.42 -19.25
N ASP A 202 12.03 11.53 -20.20
CA ASP A 202 12.62 11.93 -21.48
C ASP A 202 11.62 12.75 -22.32
N ILE A 203 10.35 12.35 -22.35
CA ILE A 203 9.28 13.09 -23.05
C ILE A 203 9.14 14.49 -22.47
N GLU A 204 9.02 14.62 -21.14
CA GLU A 204 8.89 15.92 -20.47
C GLU A 204 10.13 16.80 -20.69
N ASN A 205 11.33 16.24 -20.60
CA ASN A 205 12.57 16.97 -20.86
C ASN A 205 12.65 17.47 -22.32
N ALA A 206 12.23 16.66 -23.29
CA ALA A 206 12.19 17.03 -24.70
C ALA A 206 11.16 18.14 -24.97
N GLN A 207 9.95 18.03 -24.41
CA GLN A 207 8.90 19.05 -24.51
C GLN A 207 9.35 20.37 -23.88
N THR A 208 9.96 20.31 -22.70
CA THR A 208 10.56 21.46 -22.01
C THR A 208 11.59 22.17 -22.90
N ALA A 209 12.52 21.41 -23.49
CA ALA A 209 13.58 21.96 -24.33
C ALA A 209 13.03 22.61 -25.61
N GLN A 210 12.09 21.95 -26.31
CA GLN A 210 11.44 22.49 -27.51
C GLN A 210 10.67 23.78 -27.22
N PHE A 211 9.97 23.82 -26.09
CA PHE A 211 9.24 24.99 -25.67
C PHE A 211 10.18 26.17 -25.33
N LEU A 212 11.26 25.92 -24.60
CA LEU A 212 12.27 26.96 -24.31
C LEU A 212 12.92 27.50 -25.59
N GLN A 213 13.21 26.64 -26.58
CA GLN A 213 13.70 27.08 -27.89
C GLN A 213 12.68 27.98 -28.60
N THR A 214 11.39 27.65 -28.52
CA THR A 214 10.32 28.46 -29.11
C THR A 214 10.27 29.86 -28.50
N ILE A 215 10.39 29.97 -27.17
CA ILE A 215 10.48 31.26 -26.47
C ILE A 215 11.71 32.06 -26.91
N LEU A 216 12.88 31.41 -27.00
CA LEU A 216 14.13 32.07 -27.34
C LEU A 216 14.14 32.58 -28.80
N HIS A 217 13.48 31.89 -29.73
CA HIS A 217 13.47 32.23 -31.15
C HIS A 217 12.31 33.14 -31.60
N GLN A 218 11.27 33.36 -30.78
CA GLN A 218 10.17 34.30 -31.07
C GLN A 218 10.16 35.53 -30.13
N PRO A 219 11.17 36.42 -30.13
CA PRO A 219 11.17 37.61 -29.28
C PRO A 219 10.25 38.75 -29.76
N LYS A 220 9.71 38.69 -31.00
CA LYS A 220 9.11 39.86 -31.69
C LYS A 220 7.59 39.84 -31.89
N SER A 221 6.89 38.75 -31.57
CA SER A 221 5.42 38.63 -31.71
C SER A 221 4.71 38.63 -30.36
N MET A 222 5.26 39.34 -29.37
CA MET A 222 4.77 39.27 -27.99
C MET A 222 4.26 40.63 -27.51
N PRO A 223 3.07 40.69 -26.90
CA PRO A 223 2.58 41.89 -26.23
C PRO A 223 3.58 42.34 -25.14
N PRO A 224 3.90 43.63 -25.05
CA PRO A 224 4.96 44.16 -24.18
C PRO A 224 4.66 44.07 -22.66
N ASP A 225 3.44 43.77 -22.25
CA ASP A 225 2.99 43.97 -20.86
C ASP A 225 2.94 42.72 -19.98
N ILE A 226 3.32 41.54 -20.49
CA ILE A 226 3.35 40.32 -19.66
C ILE A 226 4.80 39.99 -19.29
N PRO A 227 5.16 40.06 -17.99
CA PRO A 227 6.51 39.77 -17.51
C PRO A 227 6.98 38.38 -17.96
N LEU A 228 8.25 38.28 -18.37
CA LEU A 228 8.89 37.01 -18.72
C LEU A 228 8.72 35.96 -17.60
N SER A 229 8.72 36.40 -16.33
CA SER A 229 8.46 35.55 -15.16
C SER A 229 7.06 34.94 -15.14
N TYR A 230 6.03 35.68 -15.55
CA TYR A 230 4.65 35.18 -15.63
C TYR A 230 4.49 34.16 -16.77
N LYS A 231 5.21 34.36 -17.89
CA LYS A 231 5.27 33.39 -18.98
C LYS A 231 6.08 32.15 -18.64
N LEU A 232 7.17 32.28 -17.87
CA LEU A 232 7.92 31.12 -17.34
C LEU A 232 7.11 30.34 -16.28
N ALA A 233 6.29 31.02 -15.50
CA ALA A 233 5.37 30.36 -14.55
C ALA A 233 4.21 29.65 -15.28
N GLN A 234 3.61 30.28 -16.30
CA GLN A 234 2.64 29.60 -17.18
C GLN A 234 3.29 28.45 -17.94
N ALA A 235 4.55 28.60 -18.36
CA ALA A 235 5.33 27.53 -18.96
C ALA A 235 5.50 26.35 -18.01
N GLN A 236 5.91 26.58 -16.75
CA GLN A 236 5.99 25.52 -15.75
C GLN A 236 4.66 24.77 -15.54
N ALA A 237 3.53 25.47 -15.62
CA ALA A 237 2.20 24.86 -15.51
C ALA A 237 1.77 24.07 -16.76
N HIS A 238 2.23 24.45 -17.96
CA HIS A 238 1.95 23.74 -19.21
C HIS A 238 2.97 22.64 -19.56
N ILE A 239 4.15 22.66 -18.93
CA ILE A 239 5.28 21.75 -19.21
C ILE A 239 5.22 20.48 -18.36
N GLN A 240 4.64 20.51 -17.16
CA GLN A 240 4.52 19.32 -16.34
C GLN A 240 3.59 18.32 -17.01
N SER A 241 4.13 17.18 -17.41
CA SER A 241 3.31 16.07 -17.87
C SER A 241 2.40 15.65 -16.71
N PRO A 242 1.09 15.44 -16.93
CA PRO A 242 0.17 15.00 -15.88
C PRO A 242 0.69 13.77 -15.12
N SER A 243 1.45 12.92 -15.82
CA SER A 243 2.08 11.73 -15.25
C SER A 243 3.17 12.01 -14.21
N LEU A 244 4.14 12.89 -14.50
CA LEU A 244 5.21 13.20 -13.54
C LEU A 244 4.70 14.06 -12.38
N GLN A 245 3.77 14.98 -12.65
CA GLN A 245 3.11 15.73 -11.59
C GLN A 245 2.34 14.80 -10.64
N ALA A 246 1.55 13.87 -11.19
CA ALA A 246 0.84 12.87 -10.40
C ALA A 246 1.81 12.02 -9.56
N LEU A 247 2.96 11.62 -10.12
CA LEU A 247 3.99 10.88 -9.39
C LEU A 247 4.55 11.68 -8.22
N LYS A 248 4.94 12.94 -8.45
CA LYS A 248 5.49 13.81 -7.40
C LYS A 248 4.47 14.09 -6.31
N GLN A 249 3.21 14.36 -6.67
CA GLN A 249 2.14 14.60 -5.70
C GLN A 249 1.82 13.36 -4.86
N ALA A 250 1.72 12.18 -5.49
CA ALA A 250 1.46 10.93 -4.78
C ALA A 250 2.63 10.58 -3.84
N LEU A 251 3.88 10.72 -4.29
CA LEU A 251 5.06 10.51 -3.45
C LEU A 251 5.11 11.49 -2.28
N ALA A 252 4.88 12.79 -2.52
CA ALA A 252 4.86 13.79 -1.45
C ALA A 252 3.76 13.53 -0.41
N THR A 253 2.62 12.95 -0.84
CA THR A 253 1.51 12.61 0.05
C THR A 253 1.83 11.36 0.89
N VAL A 254 2.38 10.31 0.27
CA VAL A 254 2.65 9.02 0.94
C VAL A 254 3.95 9.04 1.74
N LEU A 255 5.00 9.62 1.17
CA LEU A 255 6.37 9.69 1.67
C LEU A 255 6.86 11.15 1.67
N PRO A 256 6.43 11.99 2.62
CA PRO A 256 6.81 13.42 2.66
C PRO A 256 8.32 13.67 2.73
N GLU A 257 9.08 12.68 3.21
CA GLU A 257 10.54 12.69 3.27
C GLU A 257 11.19 12.74 1.87
N ILE A 258 10.47 12.29 0.83
CA ILE A 258 10.90 12.24 -0.57
C ILE A 258 10.43 13.52 -1.25
N GLU A 259 11.36 14.45 -1.46
CA GLU A 259 11.08 15.77 -2.02
C GLU A 259 11.09 15.76 -3.55
N ASP A 260 11.93 14.93 -4.17
CA ASP A 260 12.00 14.81 -5.64
C ASP A 260 12.58 13.48 -6.09
N LEU A 261 12.19 13.04 -7.29
CA LEU A 261 12.70 11.86 -7.98
C LEU A 261 12.97 12.24 -9.44
N TYR A 262 14.20 12.09 -9.91
CA TYR A 262 14.60 12.56 -11.24
C TYR A 262 15.77 11.77 -11.83
N LEU A 263 15.99 11.92 -13.13
CA LEU A 263 17.10 11.31 -13.84
C LEU A 263 18.24 12.30 -14.03
N GLN A 264 19.44 11.91 -13.60
CA GLN A 264 20.67 12.63 -13.90
C GLN A 264 21.37 11.95 -15.06
N TYR A 265 21.66 12.70 -16.14
CA TYR A 265 22.20 12.14 -17.39
C TYR A 265 23.74 12.22 -17.46
N HIS A 266 24.33 13.24 -16.82
CA HIS A 266 25.77 13.50 -16.83
C HIS A 266 26.34 13.34 -15.41
N PRO A 267 27.51 12.69 -15.23
CA PRO A 267 28.37 12.09 -16.27
C PRO A 267 27.88 10.73 -16.80
N LYS A 268 26.91 10.09 -16.12
CA LYS A 268 26.25 8.86 -16.56
C LYS A 268 24.79 8.88 -16.12
N LEU A 269 23.93 8.10 -16.79
CA LEU A 269 22.51 8.02 -16.46
C LEU A 269 22.29 7.36 -15.08
N GLN A 270 21.66 8.08 -14.16
CA GLN A 270 21.40 7.63 -12.79
C GLN A 270 20.02 8.10 -12.32
N LEU A 271 19.34 7.25 -11.55
CA LEU A 271 18.13 7.64 -10.82
C LEU A 271 18.52 8.30 -9.51
N MET A 272 18.17 9.57 -9.38
CA MET A 272 18.46 10.43 -8.24
C MET A 272 17.19 10.68 -7.44
N VAL A 273 17.36 10.85 -6.14
CA VAL A 273 16.30 11.19 -5.21
C VAL A 273 16.77 12.31 -4.29
N ARG A 274 15.87 13.22 -3.94
CA ARG A 274 16.08 14.19 -2.87
C ARG A 274 15.32 13.71 -1.64
N TYR A 275 16.06 13.29 -0.61
CA TYR A 275 15.55 12.68 0.60
C TYR A 275 16.07 13.44 1.83
N HIS A 276 15.17 13.96 2.67
CA HIS A 276 15.48 14.85 3.79
C HIS A 276 16.46 15.99 3.40
N GLY A 277 16.16 16.73 2.34
CA GLY A 277 16.98 17.82 1.83
C GLY A 277 18.27 17.41 1.11
N ASN A 278 18.65 16.13 1.11
CA ASN A 278 19.90 15.65 0.51
C ASN A 278 19.64 14.94 -0.82
N SER A 279 20.36 15.33 -1.87
CA SER A 279 20.36 14.63 -3.15
C SER A 279 21.30 13.43 -3.12
N MET A 280 20.79 12.25 -3.46
CA MET A 280 21.57 11.01 -3.46
C MET A 280 21.08 10.04 -4.54
N LEU A 281 21.83 8.94 -4.76
CA LEU A 281 21.38 7.88 -5.64
C LEU A 281 20.20 7.15 -5.01
N TYR A 282 19.20 6.78 -5.81
CA TYR A 282 18.07 5.97 -5.34
C TYR A 282 18.51 4.69 -4.62
N GLN A 283 19.61 4.08 -5.08
CA GLN A 283 20.19 2.88 -4.48
C GLN A 283 20.66 3.07 -3.04
N GLN A 284 20.98 4.30 -2.64
CA GLN A 284 21.46 4.62 -1.29
C GLN A 284 20.33 4.79 -0.27
N LEU A 285 19.07 4.84 -0.72
CA LEU A 285 17.93 4.77 0.17
C LEU A 285 17.86 3.42 0.90
N SER A 286 17.25 3.42 2.08
CA SER A 286 16.94 2.17 2.80
C SER A 286 16.04 1.27 1.95
N ASN A 287 16.13 -0.05 2.16
CA ASN A 287 15.36 -1.01 1.37
C ASN A 287 13.85 -0.77 1.45
N SER A 288 13.36 -0.42 2.65
CA SER A 288 11.97 -0.05 2.87
C SER A 288 11.54 1.13 2.00
N ILE A 289 12.25 2.25 2.09
CA ILE A 289 11.89 3.46 1.34
C ILE A 289 11.97 3.21 -0.17
N ARG A 290 12.97 2.46 -0.67
CA ARG A 290 13.02 2.07 -2.08
C ARG A 290 11.78 1.26 -2.49
N ASN A 291 11.38 0.27 -1.71
CA ASN A 291 10.21 -0.54 -2.05
C ASN A 291 8.93 0.30 -2.03
N TRP A 292 8.81 1.25 -1.11
CA TRP A 292 7.66 2.15 -1.02
C TRP A 292 7.58 3.16 -2.16
N VAL A 293 8.70 3.80 -2.51
CA VAL A 293 8.75 4.71 -3.68
C VAL A 293 8.36 3.95 -4.95
N ALA A 294 8.87 2.73 -5.12
CA ALA A 294 8.56 1.90 -6.28
C ALA A 294 7.11 1.41 -6.31
N LEU A 295 6.52 1.05 -5.15
CA LEU A 295 5.12 0.66 -5.04
C LEU A 295 4.20 1.82 -5.39
N VAL A 296 4.40 2.99 -4.80
CA VAL A 296 3.61 4.19 -5.12
C VAL A 296 3.79 4.54 -6.59
N GLY A 297 5.03 4.51 -7.09
CA GLY A 297 5.33 4.75 -8.49
C GLY A 297 4.63 3.81 -9.47
N ASP A 298 4.54 2.51 -9.17
CA ASP A 298 3.82 1.55 -10.01
C ASP A 298 2.30 1.76 -9.96
N ILE A 299 1.74 2.17 -8.82
CA ILE A 299 0.31 2.56 -8.74
C ILE A 299 0.06 3.77 -9.65
N VAL A 300 0.87 4.83 -9.52
CA VAL A 300 0.76 6.02 -10.38
C VAL A 300 0.88 5.64 -11.85
N ARG A 301 1.88 4.85 -12.23
CA ARG A 301 2.05 4.35 -13.60
C ARG A 301 0.75 3.72 -14.10
N ARG A 302 0.18 2.77 -13.36
CA ARG A 302 -1.05 2.07 -13.76
C ARG A 302 -2.21 3.05 -13.93
N LEU A 303 -2.38 4.01 -13.01
CA LEU A 303 -3.43 5.02 -13.12
C LEU A 303 -3.26 5.92 -14.34
N CYS A 304 -2.05 6.40 -14.61
CA CYS A 304 -1.77 7.21 -15.81
C CYS A 304 -2.03 6.41 -17.10
N LEU A 305 -1.63 5.14 -17.14
CA LEU A 305 -1.90 4.27 -18.28
C LEU A 305 -3.38 3.99 -18.46
N LEU A 306 -4.17 3.89 -17.39
CA LEU A 306 -5.60 3.61 -17.46
C LEU A 306 -6.46 4.86 -17.69
N ASN A 307 -5.88 6.06 -17.51
CA ASN A 307 -6.54 7.36 -17.62
C ASN A 307 -5.65 8.33 -18.43
N PRO A 308 -5.33 8.04 -19.70
CA PRO A 308 -4.30 8.79 -20.45
C PRO A 308 -4.66 10.25 -20.71
N GLU A 309 -5.95 10.56 -20.80
CA GLU A 309 -6.46 11.91 -21.06
C GLU A 309 -6.79 12.68 -19.76
N SER A 310 -6.63 12.06 -18.58
CA SER A 310 -6.89 12.73 -17.30
C SER A 310 -5.70 13.62 -16.91
N LEU A 311 -6.02 14.83 -16.43
CA LEU A 311 -5.04 15.73 -15.82
C LEU A 311 -4.70 15.32 -14.38
N PHE A 312 -5.58 14.57 -13.72
CA PHE A 312 -5.45 14.17 -12.32
C PHE A 312 -5.65 12.65 -12.14
N PRO A 313 -4.88 11.80 -12.83
CA PRO A 313 -5.14 10.35 -12.89
C PRO A 313 -5.15 9.67 -11.52
N CYS A 314 -4.39 10.18 -10.54
CA CYS A 314 -4.37 9.65 -9.17
C CYS A 314 -5.63 10.02 -8.36
N LEU A 315 -6.22 11.19 -8.62
CA LEU A 315 -7.41 11.68 -7.90
C LEU A 315 -8.70 11.18 -8.53
N GLU A 316 -8.70 11.01 -9.86
CA GLU A 316 -9.89 10.69 -10.65
C GLU A 316 -10.02 9.20 -10.97
N GLY A 317 -8.89 8.48 -11.08
CA GLY A 317 -8.84 7.08 -11.44
C GLY A 317 -9.49 6.19 -10.38
N ASP A 318 -10.37 5.29 -10.84
CA ASP A 318 -11.09 4.36 -9.99
C ASP A 318 -10.51 2.94 -10.05
N GLY A 319 -10.99 2.04 -9.17
CA GLY A 319 -10.55 0.65 -9.16
C GLY A 319 -10.32 0.07 -7.77
N VAL A 320 -9.60 -1.06 -7.75
CA VAL A 320 -9.33 -1.90 -6.59
C VAL A 320 -7.82 -2.11 -6.44
N LEU A 321 -7.30 -1.70 -5.28
CA LEU A 321 -5.91 -1.83 -4.88
C LEU A 321 -5.82 -2.82 -3.71
N LEU A 322 -5.12 -3.92 -3.93
CA LEU A 322 -4.93 -4.99 -2.94
C LEU A 322 -3.47 -4.99 -2.48
N ILE A 323 -3.22 -4.78 -1.18
CA ILE A 323 -1.85 -4.79 -0.63
C ILE A 323 -1.76 -5.77 0.54
N ASP A 324 -1.03 -6.86 0.33
CA ASP A 324 -0.79 -7.87 1.35
C ASP A 324 0.38 -7.46 2.25
N ALA A 325 0.25 -7.72 3.55
CA ALA A 325 1.22 -7.33 4.57
C ALA A 325 1.69 -5.87 4.39
N ILE A 326 0.74 -4.94 4.49
CA ILE A 326 0.98 -3.50 4.30
C ILE A 326 2.05 -2.98 5.28
N ASP A 327 2.13 -3.57 6.46
CA ASP A 327 3.09 -3.30 7.52
C ASP A 327 4.48 -3.90 7.28
N HIS A 328 4.65 -4.76 6.28
CA HIS A 328 5.96 -5.32 5.95
C HIS A 328 6.95 -4.20 5.61
N GLN A 329 8.10 -4.21 6.30
CA GLN A 329 9.18 -3.23 6.18
C GLN A 329 8.80 -1.79 6.58
N LEU A 330 7.66 -1.55 7.24
CA LEU A 330 7.34 -0.24 7.81
C LEU A 330 7.86 -0.09 9.24
N ASP A 331 8.34 1.10 9.58
CA ASP A 331 8.53 1.47 10.98
C ASP A 331 7.17 1.74 11.66
N GLN A 332 7.20 2.04 12.95
CA GLN A 332 6.00 2.29 13.75
C GLN A 332 5.21 3.51 13.28
N ASN A 333 5.90 4.62 13.06
CA ASN A 333 5.26 5.89 12.69
C ASN A 333 4.59 5.80 11.32
N MET A 334 5.26 5.19 10.34
CA MET A 334 4.68 4.99 9.02
C MET A 334 3.50 4.02 9.06
N ALA A 335 3.57 2.93 9.82
CA ALA A 335 2.46 1.98 9.94
C ALA A 335 1.16 2.66 10.42
N GLN A 336 1.25 3.64 11.32
CA GLN A 336 0.08 4.37 11.83
C GLN A 336 -0.64 5.22 10.78
N VAL A 337 0.09 5.74 9.78
CA VAL A 337 -0.44 6.77 8.85
C VAL A 337 -0.52 6.31 7.40
N ILE A 338 0.10 5.17 7.06
CA ILE A 338 0.28 4.76 5.65
C ILE A 338 -1.03 4.58 4.90
N LEU A 339 -2.03 3.96 5.53
CA LEU A 339 -3.34 3.70 4.89
C LEU A 339 -4.08 4.99 4.56
N LYS A 340 -4.07 5.95 5.49
CA LYS A 340 -4.67 7.27 5.26
C LYS A 340 -3.94 8.02 4.17
N ARG A 341 -2.60 8.01 4.17
CA ARG A 341 -1.83 8.67 3.12
C ARG A 341 -2.06 8.04 1.74
N LEU A 342 -2.18 6.71 1.66
CA LEU A 342 -2.56 6.02 0.43
C LEU A 342 -3.97 6.42 -0.03
N ASN A 343 -4.94 6.49 0.89
CA ASN A 343 -6.29 6.95 0.58
C ASN A 343 -6.30 8.43 0.13
N GLN A 344 -5.49 9.29 0.73
CA GLN A 344 -5.35 10.69 0.32
C GLN A 344 -4.72 10.83 -1.08
N ALA A 345 -3.71 10.01 -1.40
CA ALA A 345 -3.07 10.02 -2.72
C ALA A 345 -3.97 9.42 -3.81
N PHE A 346 -4.82 8.45 -3.44
CA PHE A 346 -5.67 7.69 -4.36
C PHE A 346 -7.13 7.60 -3.86
N PRO A 347 -7.84 8.73 -3.73
CA PRO A 347 -9.12 8.82 -3.03
C PRO A 347 -10.26 8.03 -3.68
N ARG A 348 -10.16 7.75 -4.99
CA ARG A 348 -11.14 6.97 -5.73
C ARG A 348 -10.77 5.50 -5.85
N LEU A 349 -9.70 5.02 -5.22
CA LEU A 349 -9.40 3.59 -5.14
C LEU A 349 -10.04 2.92 -3.92
N GLN A 350 -10.41 1.64 -4.08
CA GLN A 350 -10.83 0.80 -2.97
C GLN A 350 -9.59 0.07 -2.52
N ILE A 351 -9.13 0.38 -1.32
CA ILE A 351 -7.89 -0.18 -0.80
C ILE A 351 -8.26 -1.31 0.14
N ILE A 352 -7.89 -2.54 -0.21
CA ILE A 352 -8.03 -3.69 0.69
C ILE A 352 -6.62 -4.12 1.08
N ALA A 353 -6.28 -3.86 2.33
CA ALA A 353 -4.97 -4.13 2.90
C ALA A 353 -5.04 -5.25 3.94
N SER A 354 -3.97 -6.03 4.04
CA SER A 354 -3.79 -6.99 5.13
C SER A 354 -2.60 -6.60 6.01
N GLY A 355 -2.65 -6.95 7.30
CA GLY A 355 -1.54 -6.72 8.24
C GLY A 355 -1.65 -7.57 9.49
N ASN A 356 -0.69 -7.43 10.39
CA ASN A 356 -0.69 -8.08 11.71
C ASN A 356 -0.38 -7.13 12.87
N ARG A 357 -0.09 -5.85 12.58
CA ARG A 357 0.26 -4.83 13.57
C ARG A 357 -0.93 -4.00 14.04
N SER A 358 -1.01 -3.76 15.34
CA SER A 358 -2.04 -2.90 15.95
C SER A 358 -1.89 -1.44 15.57
N GLU A 359 -0.69 -1.00 15.22
CA GLU A 359 -0.40 0.38 14.81
C GLU A 359 -1.22 0.78 13.57
N LEU A 360 -1.59 -0.17 12.72
CA LEU A 360 -2.48 0.06 11.58
C LEU A 360 -3.91 0.47 11.99
N LEU A 361 -4.27 0.31 13.28
CA LEU A 361 -5.58 0.67 13.83
C LEU A 361 -5.67 2.10 14.35
N GLU A 362 -4.58 2.88 14.36
CA GLU A 362 -4.56 4.25 14.91
C GLU A 362 -5.65 5.14 14.27
N GLN A 363 -5.99 4.88 13.01
CA GLN A 363 -7.00 5.63 12.23
C GLN A 363 -8.19 4.75 11.82
N ALA A 364 -8.47 3.70 12.59
CA ALA A 364 -9.47 2.69 12.26
C ALA A 364 -10.92 3.22 12.17
N SER A 365 -11.22 4.41 12.71
CA SER A 365 -12.54 5.04 12.54
C SER A 365 -12.86 5.32 11.07
N GLU A 366 -11.84 5.69 10.27
CA GLU A 366 -11.95 5.96 8.83
C GLU A 366 -12.02 4.68 7.97
N PHE A 367 -11.71 3.51 8.54
CA PHE A 367 -11.53 2.24 7.81
C PHE A 367 -12.52 1.16 8.23
N GLN A 368 -12.81 0.22 7.33
CA GLN A 368 -13.48 -1.02 7.68
C GLN A 368 -12.43 -1.99 8.22
N CYS A 369 -12.38 -2.19 9.52
CA CYS A 369 -11.42 -3.08 10.16
C CYS A 369 -12.03 -4.46 10.43
N LEU A 370 -11.42 -5.51 9.88
CA LEU A 370 -11.85 -6.89 10.03
C LEU A 370 -10.74 -7.71 10.70
N LYS A 371 -11.09 -8.53 11.68
CA LYS A 371 -10.20 -9.51 12.29
C LYS A 371 -10.48 -10.88 11.69
N LEU A 372 -9.44 -11.51 11.16
CA LEU A 372 -9.45 -12.89 10.67
C LEU A 372 -8.92 -13.81 11.77
N GLU A 373 -9.84 -14.54 12.40
CA GLU A 373 -9.54 -15.49 13.46
C GLU A 373 -10.37 -16.75 13.25
N ASN A 374 -9.80 -17.93 13.51
CA ASN A 374 -10.50 -19.22 13.35
C ASN A 374 -11.17 -19.39 11.96
N LYS A 375 -10.54 -18.83 10.91
CA LYS A 375 -11.00 -18.89 9.52
C LYS A 375 -12.32 -18.16 9.27
N GLN A 376 -12.70 -17.24 10.15
CA GLN A 376 -13.87 -16.38 10.02
C GLN A 376 -13.45 -14.91 10.18
N LEU A 377 -14.18 -14.01 9.51
CA LEU A 377 -13.99 -12.58 9.67
C LEU A 377 -15.02 -12.01 10.63
N SER A 378 -14.56 -11.18 11.55
CA SER A 378 -15.40 -10.39 12.44
C SER A 378 -14.99 -8.93 12.38
N PRO A 379 -15.92 -7.97 12.49
CA PRO A 379 -15.56 -6.56 12.60
C PRO A 379 -14.79 -6.31 13.89
N ILE A 380 -13.73 -5.50 13.83
CA ILE A 380 -13.00 -5.06 15.01
C ILE A 380 -13.82 -3.96 15.69
N GLN A 381 -14.27 -4.23 16.92
CA GLN A 381 -14.88 -3.22 17.78
C GLN A 381 -13.76 -2.37 18.39
N LEU A 382 -13.69 -1.10 17.98
CA LEU A 382 -12.66 -0.16 18.43
C LEU A 382 -12.93 0.40 19.84
N GLU A 383 -14.16 0.23 20.33
CA GLU A 383 -14.56 0.52 21.71
C GLU A 383 -14.28 -0.73 22.57
N PRO A 384 -13.03 -0.90 23.06
CA PRO A 384 -12.73 -0.53 24.45
C PRO A 384 -11.27 -0.11 24.71
N LEU A 385 -10.49 0.28 23.69
CA LEU A 385 -9.08 0.68 23.91
C LEU A 385 -8.95 2.08 24.50
N GLN A 386 -9.75 3.05 24.04
CA GLN A 386 -9.83 4.38 24.66
C GLN A 386 -10.32 4.28 26.10
N HIS A 387 -11.36 3.49 26.36
CA HIS A 387 -11.88 3.29 27.71
C HIS A 387 -10.89 2.56 28.62
N GLN A 388 -10.09 1.62 28.09
CA GLN A 388 -8.99 1.00 28.83
C GLN A 388 -7.85 1.98 29.10
N PHE A 389 -7.45 2.80 28.13
CA PHE A 389 -6.45 3.85 28.35
C PHE A 389 -6.94 4.89 29.36
N ASP A 390 -8.18 5.35 29.26
CA ASP A 390 -8.79 6.29 30.21
C ASP A 390 -8.84 5.71 31.63
N VAL A 391 -9.18 4.42 31.77
CA VAL A 391 -9.13 3.70 33.05
C VAL A 391 -7.69 3.57 33.55
N ILE A 392 -6.73 3.27 32.68
CA ILE A 392 -5.30 3.19 33.06
C ILE A 392 -4.77 4.57 33.49
N TYR A 393 -5.10 5.64 32.76
CA TYR A 393 -4.73 7.02 33.10
C TYR A 393 -5.40 7.49 34.39
N GLN A 394 -6.67 7.16 34.61
CA GLN A 394 -7.34 7.41 35.88
C GLN A 394 -6.70 6.63 37.02
N ASN A 395 -6.32 5.38 36.81
CA ASN A 395 -5.66 4.57 37.84
C ASN A 395 -4.25 5.07 38.17
N LEU A 396 -3.49 5.55 37.18
CA LEU A 396 -2.20 6.21 37.38
C LEU A 396 -2.35 7.54 38.15
N ALA A 397 -3.29 8.38 37.74
CA ALA A 397 -3.60 9.64 38.44
C ALA A 397 -4.08 9.41 39.89
N ASN A 398 -4.86 8.35 40.11
CA ASN A 398 -5.31 7.96 41.45
C ASN A 398 -4.16 7.38 42.30
N HIS A 399 -3.17 6.73 41.70
CA HIS A 399 -1.99 6.25 42.41
C HIS A 399 -1.08 7.39 42.88
N GLU A 400 -0.92 8.44 42.07
CA GLU A 400 -0.22 9.67 42.50
C GLU A 400 -0.97 10.40 43.61
N ALA A 401 -2.31 10.36 43.60
CA ALA A 401 -3.16 10.95 44.65
C ALA A 401 -3.20 10.13 45.96
N MET A 402 -2.89 8.83 45.92
CA MET A 402 -2.87 7.94 47.09
C MET A 402 -1.48 7.78 47.72
N SER A 403 -0.40 8.16 47.01
CA SER A 403 0.89 8.50 47.61
C SER A 403 0.85 9.89 48.23
N GLY A 404 -0.04 10.05 49.22
CA GLY A 404 -0.15 11.23 50.05
C GLY A 404 1.02 11.35 51.04
N SER A 405 2.18 11.72 50.53
CA SER A 405 3.24 12.43 51.25
C SER A 405 4.26 12.94 50.23
N THR A 406 3.91 13.99 49.49
CA THR A 406 4.91 14.88 48.91
C THR A 406 5.59 15.62 50.07
N GLU A 407 6.60 15.00 50.68
CA GLU A 407 7.67 15.79 51.24
C GLU A 407 8.23 16.66 50.11
N PRO A 408 8.46 17.95 50.34
CA PRO A 408 9.05 18.79 49.32
C PRO A 408 10.39 18.16 48.93
N ILE A 409 10.59 17.90 47.64
CA ILE A 409 11.90 17.54 47.10
C ILE A 409 12.84 18.69 47.50
N ALA A 410 13.56 18.46 48.59
CA ALA A 410 14.64 19.31 49.04
C ALA A 410 15.67 19.37 47.91
N ALA A 411 16.34 20.51 47.88
CA ALA A 411 17.35 20.96 46.94
C ALA A 411 18.27 19.86 46.35
N GLU A 412 18.78 20.17 45.15
CA GLU A 412 19.90 19.55 44.42
C GLU A 412 20.72 18.51 45.22
N PRO A 413 20.97 17.31 44.67
CA PRO A 413 21.66 16.27 45.42
C PRO A 413 23.06 16.74 45.83
N GLN A 414 23.24 16.93 47.14
CA GLN A 414 24.56 17.03 47.76
C GLN A 414 25.27 15.69 47.59
N ASP A 415 26.57 15.74 47.28
CA ASP A 415 27.46 14.60 47.11
C ASP A 415 27.36 13.62 48.29
N LEU A 416 26.52 12.59 48.16
CA LEU A 416 26.43 11.47 49.10
C LEU A 416 27.63 10.56 48.90
N SER A 417 28.38 10.31 49.99
CA SER A 417 29.53 9.43 49.94
C SER A 417 29.09 7.97 49.74
N VAL A 418 29.86 7.19 48.98
CA VAL A 418 29.56 5.78 48.65
C VAL A 418 29.29 4.93 49.92
N ALA A 419 29.89 5.29 51.05
CA ALA A 419 29.69 4.63 52.33
C ALA A 419 28.27 4.84 52.92
N GLU A 420 27.68 6.01 52.74
CA GLU A 420 26.33 6.31 53.23
C GLU A 420 25.27 5.59 52.38
N LEU A 421 25.49 5.53 51.06
CA LEU A 421 24.64 4.77 50.14
C LEU A 421 24.63 3.28 50.49
N PHE A 422 25.81 2.72 50.81
CA PHE A 422 25.95 1.33 51.21
C PHE A 422 25.21 1.02 52.51
N THR A 423 25.23 1.95 53.46
CA THR A 423 24.56 1.79 54.75
C THR A 423 23.04 1.83 54.61
N GLN A 424 22.51 2.69 53.71
CA GLN A 424 21.07 2.72 53.39
C GLN A 424 20.60 1.44 52.68
N ILE A 425 21.40 0.92 51.75
CA ILE A 425 21.09 -0.34 51.06
C ILE A 425 21.05 -1.51 52.05
N GLN A 426 21.98 -1.58 53.01
CA GLN A 426 21.92 -2.58 54.07
C GLN A 426 20.64 -2.47 54.90
N GLN A 427 20.20 -1.27 55.28
CA GLN A 427 19.00 -1.10 56.12
C GLN A 427 17.70 -1.55 55.45
N GLN A 428 17.64 -1.61 54.12
CA GLN A 428 16.45 -2.03 53.37
C GLN A 428 16.43 -3.52 52.99
N LEU A 429 17.51 -4.26 53.23
CA LEU A 429 17.66 -5.67 52.86
C LEU A 429 17.34 -6.60 54.04
N SER A 430 16.75 -7.76 53.75
CA SER A 430 16.53 -8.80 54.75
C SER A 430 17.87 -9.42 55.22
N PRO A 431 17.94 -10.06 56.41
CA PRO A 431 19.20 -10.61 56.94
C PRO A 431 19.88 -11.60 55.98
N GLU A 432 19.11 -12.39 55.26
CA GLU A 432 19.60 -13.34 54.25
C GLU A 432 20.18 -12.62 53.02
N GLN A 433 19.54 -11.53 52.60
CA GLN A 433 20.01 -10.71 51.47
C GLN A 433 21.27 -9.92 51.82
N GLN A 434 21.40 -9.43 53.06
CA GLN A 434 22.63 -8.82 53.54
C GLN A 434 23.80 -9.81 53.53
N GLN A 435 23.58 -11.04 54.00
CA GLN A 435 24.62 -12.08 53.98
C GLN A 435 25.02 -12.45 52.54
N HIS A 436 24.07 -12.51 51.61
CA HIS A 436 24.35 -12.75 50.20
C HIS A 436 25.14 -11.61 49.54
N LEU A 437 24.79 -10.35 49.85
CA LEU A 437 25.52 -9.18 49.36
C LEU A 437 26.96 -9.15 49.88
N ILE A 438 27.16 -9.45 51.17
CA ILE A 438 28.49 -9.55 51.78
C ILE A 438 29.31 -10.67 51.13
N ALA A 439 28.68 -11.83 50.88
CA ALA A 439 29.34 -12.95 50.21
C ALA A 439 29.81 -12.58 48.78
N LEU A 440 28.98 -11.86 48.02
CA LEU A 440 29.33 -11.38 46.68
C LEU A 440 30.49 -10.39 46.69
N LEU A 441 30.49 -9.45 47.64
CA LEU A 441 31.57 -8.46 47.78
C LEU A 441 32.90 -9.11 48.21
N SER A 442 32.85 -10.13 49.07
CA SER A 442 34.06 -10.87 49.46
C SER A 442 34.58 -11.81 48.36
N ALA A 443 33.72 -12.24 47.43
CA ALA A 443 34.11 -13.15 46.35
C ALA A 443 34.86 -12.46 45.22
N GLU A 444 34.71 -11.14 45.07
CA GLU A 444 35.44 -10.37 44.04
C GLU A 444 36.91 -10.09 44.44
N ASP A 445 37.25 -10.07 45.73
CA ASP A 445 38.63 -9.83 46.20
C ASP A 445 39.57 -11.04 46.02
N ASP A 446 39.03 -12.27 45.92
CA ASP A 446 39.83 -13.51 45.80
C ASP A 446 40.18 -13.90 44.34
N ALA A 447 39.60 -13.25 43.34
CA ALA A 447 39.81 -13.59 41.93
C ALA A 447 40.93 -12.80 41.22
N SER A 448 41.59 -11.85 41.92
CA SER A 448 42.60 -10.96 41.32
C SER A 448 44.07 -11.38 41.51
N SER A 449 44.38 -12.67 41.72
CA SER A 449 45.78 -13.13 41.73
C SER A 449 46.00 -14.56 41.21
N ALA A 450 45.99 -14.74 39.89
CA ALA A 450 46.81 -15.74 39.19
C ALA A 450 46.79 -15.52 37.66
N ASN A 451 47.87 -14.90 37.17
CA ASN A 451 48.46 -14.89 35.81
C ASN A 451 48.39 -16.22 35.02
N PRO A 452 48.87 -16.31 33.74
CA PRO A 452 49.14 -15.29 32.71
C PRO A 452 48.70 -15.70 31.28
N LEU A 453 48.93 -14.76 30.35
CA LEU A 453 49.03 -14.91 28.88
C LEU A 453 49.62 -16.24 28.38
N THR A 454 48.88 -16.88 27.46
CA THR A 454 49.35 -17.37 26.16
C THR A 454 48.19 -17.40 25.18
#